data_AF-A0A969WN03-F1
#
_entry.id   AF-A0A969WN03-F1
#
_cell.length_a   1.000
_cell.length_b   1.000
_cell.length_c   1.000
_cell.angle_alpha   90.00
_cell.angle_beta   90.00
_cell.angle_gamma   90.00
#
_symmetry.space_group_name_H-M   'P 1'
#
loop_
_entity.id
_entity.type
_entity.pdbx_description
1 polymer ?
#
loop_
_entity_poly.entity_id
_entity_poly.type
_entity_poly.pdbx_seq_one_letter_code
_entity_poly.pdbx_strand_id
1 'polypeptide(L)'
;MKPKIEKQYLEKDFKDNYDAYQLNRMYGPLKHFCYAPHTSMFFSLHGKISPCYATYGNSPDKFGKVSIRDSWFNSACENIRKEHESFDYSDNCEFCNQLFKTGAFGSMLAKKYEHYAFNKSKYPQIMEFELSNRCNLECIMCDANLSSAIAKKQGLNAQVIDNYGDEFIEELKEFVPHLKMAEFTGGDPFLIEKYYQIWDLILELNPKCEILITTNANTMSERIEKLMSKTSKLHFNISFDAYSKDVYEQIRINANYENVRKNIDSFNAYCKKHKTSMNLLVCPLTTNSRELPKLIEFGNSLDVGVFFHTVVKPEDLSLKYQDEKYLNELIEYLGKFEFPRKTWNQRTNANNYSNLIVLLKAWRDEASNTKTQNKLEENPAYKLFYEETISQGTKEQKEKIEKLLALINSQDESDIIFSKLSKMNKSEIETKFKDLEIEDFISFVLSL
;
A
#
# COMPACT_ATOMS: atom_id res chain seq x y z
N MET A 1 -9.62 -14.27 30.37
CA MET A 1 -8.78 -15.46 30.11
C MET A 1 -8.85 -15.75 28.61
N LYS A 2 -7.87 -15.25 27.83
CA LYS A 2 -7.72 -15.64 26.42
C LYS A 2 -7.16 -17.08 26.38
N PRO A 3 -7.61 -17.97 25.48
CA PRO A 3 -7.18 -19.35 25.49
C PRO A 3 -5.69 -19.44 25.15
N LYS A 4 -4.95 -20.26 25.92
CA LYS A 4 -3.52 -20.60 25.75
C LYS A 4 -3.26 -21.54 24.54
N ILE A 5 -4.23 -21.71 23.65
CA ILE A 5 -4.20 -22.67 22.55
C ILE A 5 -3.76 -21.92 21.31
N GLU A 6 -2.45 -21.69 21.11
CA GLU A 6 -1.87 -21.31 19.80
C GLU A 6 -0.36 -21.03 19.78
N LYS A 7 0.32 -20.88 20.92
CA LYS A 7 1.72 -20.38 20.90
C LYS A 7 2.71 -21.28 20.14
N GLN A 8 2.60 -22.59 20.25
CA GLN A 8 3.60 -23.53 19.71
C GLN A 8 3.48 -23.76 18.19
N TYR A 9 2.25 -23.73 17.64
CA TYR A 9 2.01 -23.82 16.19
C TYR A 9 2.24 -22.47 15.50
N LEU A 10 1.82 -21.35 16.13
CA LEU A 10 2.20 -20.02 15.69
C LEU A 10 3.72 -19.82 15.70
N GLU A 11 4.46 -20.39 16.66
CA GLU A 11 5.92 -20.28 16.73
C GLU A 11 6.62 -20.96 15.55
N LYS A 12 6.11 -22.09 15.04
CA LYS A 12 6.71 -22.78 13.88
C LYS A 12 6.43 -22.01 12.58
N ASP A 13 5.17 -21.68 12.33
CA ASP A 13 4.78 -20.94 11.12
C ASP A 13 5.41 -19.53 11.10
N PHE A 14 5.52 -18.89 12.27
CA PHE A 14 6.26 -17.65 12.41
C PHE A 14 7.74 -17.84 12.09
N LYS A 15 8.39 -18.89 12.61
CA LYS A 15 9.81 -19.14 12.37
C LYS A 15 10.09 -19.42 10.89
N ASP A 16 9.29 -20.27 10.26
CA ASP A 16 9.43 -20.61 8.85
C ASP A 16 9.25 -19.36 7.97
N ASN A 17 8.24 -18.52 8.27
CA ASN A 17 8.06 -17.23 7.60
C ASN A 17 9.18 -16.24 7.91
N TYR A 18 9.74 -16.25 9.11
CA TYR A 18 10.82 -15.36 9.52
C TYR A 18 12.11 -15.69 8.76
N ASP A 19 12.46 -16.96 8.67
CA ASP A 19 13.63 -17.41 7.90
C ASP A 19 13.45 -17.10 6.41
N ALA A 20 12.26 -17.36 5.84
CA ALA A 20 11.94 -17.01 4.46
C ALA A 20 11.98 -15.49 4.21
N TYR A 21 11.48 -14.69 5.14
CA TYR A 21 11.54 -13.24 5.09
C TYR A 21 12.99 -12.76 5.07
N GLN A 22 13.85 -13.25 5.98
CA GLN A 22 15.26 -12.90 6.07
C GLN A 22 16.04 -13.20 4.78
N LEU A 23 15.70 -14.31 4.11
CA LEU A 23 16.27 -14.68 2.81
C LEU A 23 15.79 -13.78 1.66
N ASN A 24 14.63 -13.14 1.78
CA ASN A 24 14.05 -12.26 0.75
C ASN A 24 14.51 -10.79 0.85
N ARG A 25 15.31 -10.44 1.87
CA ARG A 25 15.74 -9.06 2.12
C ARG A 25 16.85 -8.65 1.16
N MET A 26 16.87 -7.37 0.80
CA MET A 26 17.84 -6.85 -0.18
C MET A 26 19.28 -6.98 0.33
N TYR A 27 19.48 -6.83 1.63
CA TYR A 27 20.80 -6.85 2.28
C TYR A 27 21.10 -8.17 2.99
N GLY A 28 20.33 -9.22 2.68
CA GLY A 28 20.37 -10.50 3.40
C GLY A 28 19.79 -10.40 4.81
N PRO A 29 20.06 -11.39 5.68
CA PRO A 29 19.54 -11.41 7.05
C PRO A 29 19.99 -10.16 7.84
N LEU A 30 19.02 -9.42 8.38
CA LEU A 30 19.29 -8.25 9.24
C LEU A 30 18.80 -8.49 10.67
N LYS A 31 19.32 -7.69 11.61
CA LYS A 31 19.07 -7.87 13.06
C LYS A 31 17.61 -7.65 13.44
N HIS A 32 16.99 -6.60 12.92
CA HIS A 32 15.63 -6.21 13.28
C HIS A 32 14.64 -6.60 12.18
N PHE A 33 13.43 -7.02 12.58
CA PHE A 33 12.33 -7.32 11.66
C PHE A 33 12.05 -6.13 10.72
N CYS A 34 11.94 -4.93 11.29
CA CYS A 34 11.77 -3.67 10.58
C CYS A 34 12.61 -2.58 11.23
N TYR A 35 13.19 -1.70 10.42
CA TYR A 35 14.06 -0.62 10.87
C TYR A 35 13.34 0.73 11.03
N ALA A 36 12.05 0.84 10.66
CA ALA A 36 11.30 2.09 10.81
C ALA A 36 11.34 2.64 12.25
N PRO A 37 11.04 1.84 13.31
CA PRO A 37 11.07 2.34 14.70
C PRO A 37 12.44 2.82 15.16
N HIS A 38 13.51 2.39 14.50
CA HIS A 38 14.89 2.71 14.85
C HIS A 38 15.47 3.84 14.01
N THR A 39 14.84 4.20 12.89
CA THR A 39 15.45 5.08 11.89
C THR A 39 14.51 6.12 11.30
N SER A 40 13.21 6.06 11.56
CA SER A 40 12.19 6.86 10.87
C SER A 40 11.19 7.51 11.81
N MET A 41 10.77 8.73 11.47
CA MET A 41 9.57 9.36 12.02
C MET A 41 8.66 9.84 10.90
N PHE A 42 7.38 9.58 11.04
CA PHE A 42 6.31 9.97 10.15
C PHE A 42 5.36 10.94 10.88
N PHE A 43 5.03 12.05 10.23
CA PHE A 43 4.14 13.09 10.73
C PHE A 43 2.91 13.20 9.82
N SER A 44 1.76 12.76 10.33
CA SER A 44 0.50 12.71 9.55
C SER A 44 -0.22 14.06 9.50
N LEU A 45 -1.14 14.23 8.56
CA LEU A 45 -1.93 15.47 8.47
C LEU A 45 -2.79 15.71 9.72
N HIS A 46 -3.06 14.68 10.52
CA HIS A 46 -3.83 14.75 11.76
C HIS A 46 -2.99 14.98 13.03
N GLY A 47 -1.73 15.40 12.88
CA GLY A 47 -0.84 15.66 14.00
C GLY A 47 -0.23 14.41 14.64
N LYS A 48 -0.53 13.20 14.13
CA LYS A 48 0.00 11.95 14.67
C LYS A 48 1.49 11.80 14.36
N ILE A 49 2.22 11.24 15.31
CA ILE A 49 3.65 10.91 15.21
C ILE A 49 3.81 9.39 15.33
N SER A 50 4.50 8.77 14.38
CA SER A 50 4.76 7.33 14.38
C SER A 50 6.04 6.97 13.63
N PRO A 51 6.54 5.73 13.68
CA PRO A 51 7.69 5.33 12.87
C PRO A 51 7.44 5.24 11.36
N CYS A 52 6.22 4.93 10.94
CA CYS A 52 5.83 4.86 9.53
C CYS A 52 4.33 5.11 9.35
N TYR A 53 3.91 5.41 8.12
CA TYR A 53 2.51 5.73 7.81
C TYR A 53 1.52 4.59 8.10
N ALA A 54 1.96 3.33 8.14
CA ALA A 54 1.07 2.21 8.47
C ALA A 54 0.96 1.99 9.98
N THR A 55 1.82 2.63 10.77
CA THR A 55 1.85 2.50 12.21
C THR A 55 0.98 3.55 12.86
N TYR A 56 -0.33 3.32 12.80
CA TYR A 56 -1.29 3.99 13.67
C TYR A 56 -2.03 2.90 14.44
N GLY A 57 -1.41 2.35 15.50
CA GLY A 57 -2.15 1.49 16.41
C GLY A 57 -3.29 2.26 17.10
N ASN A 58 -3.81 1.71 18.19
CA ASN A 58 -4.99 2.29 18.84
C ASN A 58 -4.76 3.70 19.44
N SER A 59 -3.51 4.06 19.77
CA SER A 59 -3.17 5.31 20.47
C SER A 59 -1.84 5.93 20.01
N PRO A 60 -1.74 6.47 18.78
CA PRO A 60 -0.54 7.17 18.35
C PRO A 60 -0.35 8.47 19.14
N ASP A 61 0.92 8.84 19.38
CA ASP A 61 1.25 10.17 19.90
C ASP A 61 0.72 11.26 18.96
N LYS A 62 0.38 12.41 19.54
CA LYS A 62 -0.01 13.60 18.79
C LYS A 62 0.88 14.77 19.16
N PHE A 63 1.37 15.46 18.13
CA PHE A 63 2.06 16.72 18.28
C PHE A 63 1.20 17.73 19.07
N GLY A 64 1.84 18.56 19.88
CA GLY A 64 1.20 19.47 20.83
C GLY A 64 0.71 18.82 22.13
N LYS A 65 0.58 17.48 22.18
CA LYS A 65 0.37 16.72 23.43
C LYS A 65 1.65 16.04 23.91
N VAL A 66 2.47 15.58 22.98
CA VAL A 66 3.77 14.94 23.22
C VAL A 66 4.78 15.61 22.31
N SER A 67 5.96 15.94 22.83
CA SER A 67 7.06 16.51 22.05
C SER A 67 7.61 15.46 21.06
N ILE A 68 8.23 15.89 19.97
CA ILE A 68 8.93 15.03 19.01
C ILE A 68 10.00 14.20 19.74
N ARG A 69 10.71 14.82 20.70
CA ARG A 69 11.71 14.15 21.54
C ARG A 69 11.12 13.05 22.40
N ASP A 70 10.04 13.33 23.11
CA ASP A 70 9.39 12.31 23.93
C ASP A 70 8.75 11.22 23.08
N SER A 71 8.16 11.58 21.94
CA SER A 71 7.61 10.59 21.01
C SER A 71 8.67 9.63 20.50
N TRP A 72 9.87 10.14 20.19
CA TRP A 72 10.98 9.34 19.69
C TRP A 72 11.67 8.49 20.77
N PHE A 73 12.01 9.09 21.92
CA PHE A 73 12.86 8.45 22.93
C PHE A 73 12.09 7.79 24.07
N ASN A 74 10.87 8.23 24.37
CA ASN A 74 10.19 7.93 25.63
C ASN A 74 8.75 7.38 25.47
N SER A 75 8.13 7.50 24.30
CA SER A 75 6.70 7.20 24.07
C SER A 75 6.47 6.30 22.85
N ALA A 76 5.68 6.71 21.84
CA ALA A 76 5.13 5.83 20.83
C ALA A 76 6.20 5.06 20.06
N CYS A 77 7.28 5.72 19.63
CA CYS A 77 8.35 5.05 18.90
C CYS A 77 9.10 4.05 19.80
N GLU A 78 9.30 4.38 21.08
CA GLU A 78 9.97 3.50 22.04
C GLU A 78 9.12 2.28 22.40
N ASN A 79 7.80 2.45 22.53
CA ASN A 79 6.87 1.34 22.75
C ASN A 79 6.90 0.34 21.60
N ILE A 80 6.92 0.82 20.35
CA ILE A 80 7.01 -0.04 19.17
C ILE A 80 8.37 -0.76 19.09
N ARG A 81 9.48 -0.13 19.53
CA ARG A 81 10.77 -0.82 19.66
C ARG A 81 10.69 -1.99 20.64
N LYS A 82 10.02 -1.81 21.78
CA LYS A 82 9.82 -2.89 22.78
C LYS A 82 8.93 -4.01 22.25
N GLU A 83 7.85 -3.68 21.53
CA GLU A 83 7.00 -4.67 20.84
C GLU A 83 7.83 -5.53 19.88
N HIS A 84 8.70 -4.89 19.09
CA HIS A 84 9.62 -5.58 18.19
C HIS A 84 10.63 -6.48 18.92
N GLU A 85 11.13 -6.11 20.10
CA GLU A 85 12.01 -6.96 20.92
C GLU A 85 11.29 -8.22 21.42
N SER A 86 9.99 -8.13 21.66
CA SER A 86 9.13 -9.27 22.03
C SER A 86 8.51 -10.03 20.84
N PHE A 87 8.85 -9.65 19.60
CA PHE A 87 8.26 -10.20 18.37
C PHE A 87 6.72 -10.06 18.30
N ASP A 88 6.16 -9.02 18.92
CA ASP A 88 4.73 -8.70 18.80
C ASP A 88 4.53 -7.65 17.69
N TYR A 89 3.82 -8.04 16.64
CA TYR A 89 3.50 -7.19 15.50
C TYR A 89 1.99 -7.01 15.29
N SER A 90 1.18 -7.47 16.25
CA SER A 90 -0.27 -7.65 16.07
C SER A 90 -1.10 -6.37 16.24
N ASP A 91 -0.53 -5.30 16.79
CA ASP A 91 -1.20 -4.01 16.99
C ASP A 91 -0.64 -2.94 16.02
N ASN A 92 0.46 -2.29 16.39
CA ASN A 92 1.04 -1.16 15.65
C ASN A 92 1.62 -1.52 14.27
N CYS A 93 1.88 -2.80 14.02
CA CYS A 93 2.52 -3.29 12.81
C CYS A 93 1.63 -4.25 12.00
N GLU A 94 0.32 -4.26 12.26
CA GLU A 94 -0.59 -5.28 11.76
C GLU A 94 -0.64 -5.33 10.22
N PHE A 95 -0.55 -4.18 9.54
CA PHE A 95 -0.46 -4.15 8.08
C PHE A 95 0.71 -5.01 7.55
N CYS A 96 1.91 -4.85 8.13
CA CYS A 96 3.07 -5.63 7.74
C CYS A 96 3.01 -7.06 8.27
N ASN A 97 2.39 -7.29 9.43
CA ASN A 97 2.17 -8.61 10.01
C ASN A 97 1.31 -9.50 9.10
N GLN A 98 0.26 -8.94 8.51
CA GLN A 98 -0.60 -9.65 7.56
C GLN A 98 0.14 -10.04 6.28
N LEU A 99 0.95 -9.12 5.74
CA LEU A 99 1.81 -9.43 4.58
C LEU A 99 2.87 -10.47 4.92
N PHE A 100 3.43 -10.43 6.13
CA PHE A 100 4.39 -11.41 6.61
C PHE A 100 3.78 -12.81 6.75
N LYS A 101 2.60 -12.93 7.38
CA LYS A 101 1.88 -14.20 7.54
C LYS A 101 1.51 -14.86 6.21
N THR A 102 1.27 -14.05 5.18
CA THR A 102 0.89 -14.52 3.84
C THR A 102 2.09 -14.72 2.90
N GLY A 103 3.32 -14.51 3.37
CA GLY A 103 4.53 -14.64 2.55
C GLY A 103 4.74 -13.51 1.52
N ALA A 104 3.93 -12.44 1.58
CA ALA A 104 3.97 -11.30 0.67
C ALA A 104 5.10 -10.30 1.01
N PHE A 105 6.31 -10.81 1.26
CA PHE A 105 7.47 -10.04 1.74
C PHE A 105 7.86 -8.88 0.83
N GLY A 106 7.61 -9.00 -0.48
CA GLY A 106 7.87 -7.94 -1.47
C GLY A 106 7.07 -6.67 -1.23
N SER A 107 5.90 -6.77 -0.61
CA SER A 107 4.96 -5.66 -0.38
C SER A 107 5.11 -5.04 1.01
N MET A 108 5.99 -5.58 1.86
CA MET A 108 6.19 -5.08 3.21
C MET A 108 6.91 -3.73 3.23
N LEU A 109 6.34 -2.76 3.95
CA LEU A 109 6.95 -1.44 4.13
C LEU A 109 8.30 -1.48 4.84
N ALA A 110 8.56 -2.54 5.62
CA ALA A 110 9.83 -2.77 6.28
C ALA A 110 11.02 -2.67 5.31
N LYS A 111 10.82 -3.06 4.03
CA LYS A 111 11.83 -2.98 2.98
C LYS A 111 12.35 -1.57 2.71
N LYS A 112 11.49 -0.54 2.85
CA LYS A 112 11.87 0.87 2.68
C LYS A 112 13.00 1.29 3.63
N TYR A 113 13.08 0.67 4.80
CA TYR A 113 13.99 1.10 5.86
C TYR A 113 15.25 0.24 5.97
N GLU A 114 15.39 -0.82 5.16
CA GLU A 114 16.50 -1.78 5.28
C GLU A 114 17.87 -1.16 5.02
N HIS A 115 17.97 -0.18 4.13
CA HIS A 115 19.26 0.48 3.87
C HIS A 115 19.79 1.28 5.06
N TYR A 116 18.93 1.55 6.06
CA TYR A 116 19.33 2.17 7.32
C TYR A 116 19.79 1.15 8.38
N ALA A 117 19.80 -0.16 8.06
CA ALA A 117 20.12 -1.21 9.02
C ALA A 117 21.51 -1.12 9.65
N PHE A 118 22.44 -0.50 8.93
CA PHE A 118 23.85 -0.35 9.32
C PHE A 118 24.12 0.97 10.05
N ASN A 119 23.08 1.76 10.29
CA ASN A 119 23.21 3.04 10.96
C ASN A 119 23.37 2.87 12.48
N LYS A 120 24.18 3.74 13.09
CA LYS A 120 24.44 3.78 14.53
C LYS A 120 23.86 5.02 15.22
N SER A 121 23.18 5.89 14.46
CA SER A 121 22.53 7.07 15.01
C SER A 121 21.46 6.68 16.03
N LYS A 122 21.40 7.43 17.13
CA LYS A 122 20.30 7.33 18.12
C LYS A 122 19.08 8.18 17.72
N TYR A 123 19.24 9.01 16.70
CA TYR A 123 18.20 9.87 16.14
C TYR A 123 17.63 9.25 14.86
N PRO A 124 16.40 9.61 14.48
CA PRO A 124 15.87 9.24 13.17
C PRO A 124 16.81 9.76 12.08
N GLN A 125 16.82 9.02 10.98
CA GLN A 125 17.64 9.25 9.80
C GLN A 125 16.79 9.58 8.59
N ILE A 126 15.50 9.25 8.68
CA ILE A 126 14.46 9.70 7.77
C ILE A 126 13.34 10.35 8.58
N MET A 127 12.85 11.48 8.08
CA MET A 127 11.59 12.07 8.51
C MET A 127 10.65 12.20 7.32
N GLU A 128 9.41 11.78 7.49
CA GLU A 128 8.36 11.81 6.48
C GLU A 128 7.25 12.75 6.93
N PHE A 129 6.88 13.68 6.06
CA PHE A 129 5.96 14.77 6.36
C PHE A 129 4.75 14.69 5.42
N GLU A 130 3.56 14.51 5.99
CA GLU A 130 2.26 14.62 5.34
C GLU A 130 1.43 15.66 6.09
N LEU A 131 1.90 16.90 6.24
CA LEU A 131 1.39 17.82 7.27
C LEU A 131 0.05 18.49 6.94
N SER A 132 -0.35 18.52 5.66
CA SER A 132 -1.54 19.26 5.23
C SER A 132 -2.19 18.66 3.98
N ASN A 133 -3.47 18.95 3.80
CA ASN A 133 -4.26 18.60 2.61
C ASN A 133 -4.28 19.73 1.55
N ARG A 134 -3.49 20.81 1.72
CA ARG A 134 -3.47 21.95 0.80
C ARG A 134 -3.08 21.51 -0.61
N CYS A 135 -4.04 21.51 -1.53
CA CYS A 135 -3.87 21.06 -2.91
C CYS A 135 -4.73 21.91 -3.87
N ASN A 136 -4.27 22.02 -5.12
CA ASN A 136 -4.96 22.70 -6.21
C ASN A 136 -5.75 21.77 -7.14
N LEU A 137 -5.62 20.45 -6.99
CA LEU A 137 -6.25 19.45 -7.86
C LEU A 137 -7.40 18.71 -7.18
N GLU A 138 -8.33 18.21 -7.98
CA GLU A 138 -9.49 17.43 -7.53
C GLU A 138 -9.45 16.02 -8.14
N CYS A 139 -8.34 15.30 -7.97
CA CYS A 139 -8.14 14.01 -8.62
C CYS A 139 -9.25 13.01 -8.24
N ILE A 140 -9.75 12.24 -9.23
CA ILE A 140 -10.95 11.39 -9.06
C ILE A 140 -10.79 10.27 -8.03
N MET A 141 -9.56 9.85 -7.74
CA MET A 141 -9.23 8.84 -6.72
C MET A 141 -8.92 9.44 -5.34
N CYS A 142 -8.96 10.76 -5.21
CA CYS A 142 -8.62 11.50 -3.99
C CYS A 142 -9.89 11.92 -3.24
N ASP A 143 -9.76 12.24 -1.95
CA ASP A 143 -10.85 12.78 -1.13
C ASP A 143 -10.49 14.14 -0.49
N ALA A 144 -11.42 14.68 0.30
CA ALA A 144 -11.25 15.96 0.99
C ALA A 144 -10.16 15.97 2.07
N ASN A 145 -9.78 14.81 2.62
CA ASN A 145 -8.68 14.71 3.59
C ASN A 145 -7.33 14.92 2.92
N LEU A 146 -7.24 14.66 1.61
CA LEU A 146 -6.00 14.74 0.84
C LEU A 146 -5.98 15.93 -0.12
N SER A 147 -7.12 16.57 -0.40
CA SER A 147 -7.19 17.80 -1.20
C SER A 147 -8.17 18.84 -0.67
N SER A 148 -7.64 20.03 -0.36
CA SER A 148 -8.42 21.21 0.00
C SER A 148 -9.31 21.72 -1.15
N ALA A 149 -8.95 21.45 -2.41
CA ALA A 149 -9.79 21.80 -3.56
C ALA A 149 -11.07 20.94 -3.57
N ILE A 150 -10.94 19.64 -3.29
CA ILE A 150 -12.08 18.73 -3.14
C ILE A 150 -12.94 19.15 -1.95
N ALA A 151 -12.32 19.42 -0.79
CA ALA A 151 -13.04 19.89 0.40
C ALA A 151 -13.88 21.15 0.11
N LYS A 152 -13.28 22.13 -0.59
CA LYS A 152 -13.97 23.36 -1.02
C LYS A 152 -15.15 23.07 -1.94
N LYS A 153 -14.98 22.21 -2.95
CA LYS A 153 -16.06 21.83 -3.89
C LYS A 153 -17.21 21.14 -3.19
N GLN A 154 -16.93 20.33 -2.18
CA GLN A 154 -17.95 19.62 -1.39
C GLN A 154 -18.67 20.53 -0.37
N GLY A 155 -18.31 21.81 -0.28
CA GLY A 155 -18.89 22.73 0.70
C GLY A 155 -18.52 22.41 2.14
N LEU A 156 -17.52 21.54 2.36
CA LEU A 156 -16.91 21.38 3.67
C LEU A 156 -16.24 22.70 4.02
N ASN A 157 -16.40 23.18 5.25
CA ASN A 157 -15.66 24.34 5.74
C ASN A 157 -14.20 24.12 5.34
N ALA A 158 -13.67 24.99 4.47
CA ALA A 158 -12.44 24.80 3.70
C ALA A 158 -11.18 24.82 4.59
N GLN A 159 -11.17 23.99 5.64
CA GLN A 159 -10.09 23.81 6.56
C GLN A 159 -8.99 23.09 5.81
N VAL A 160 -8.07 23.90 5.30
CA VAL A 160 -6.69 23.47 5.19
C VAL A 160 -6.33 22.93 6.57
N ILE A 161 -6.04 21.63 6.61
CA ILE A 161 -5.67 20.98 7.85
C ILE A 161 -4.26 21.47 8.18
N ASP A 162 -4.12 22.08 9.34
CA ASP A 162 -2.85 22.53 9.90
C ASP A 162 -2.83 22.22 11.39
N ASN A 163 -2.11 21.17 11.74
CA ASN A 163 -1.93 20.72 13.13
C ASN A 163 -0.53 21.08 13.68
N TYR A 164 0.25 21.88 12.96
CA TYR A 164 1.68 22.06 13.21
C TYR A 164 2.04 23.53 13.35
N GLY A 165 2.04 24.02 14.59
CA GLY A 165 2.43 25.39 14.96
C GLY A 165 3.90 25.72 14.71
N ASP A 166 4.35 26.87 15.21
CA ASP A 166 5.75 27.30 15.08
C ASP A 166 6.67 26.49 16.01
N GLU A 167 6.14 25.99 17.12
CA GLU A 167 6.83 25.07 18.04
C GLU A 167 7.30 23.80 17.32
N PHE A 168 6.60 23.35 16.28
CA PHE A 168 7.01 22.20 15.48
C PHE A 168 8.36 22.44 14.82
N ILE A 169 8.57 23.63 14.24
CA ILE A 169 9.83 24.00 13.59
C ILE A 169 10.96 24.09 14.61
N GLU A 170 10.68 24.61 15.80
CA GLU A 170 11.66 24.67 16.88
C GLU A 170 12.08 23.28 17.36
N GLU A 171 11.14 22.36 17.56
CA GLU A 171 11.44 20.99 17.95
C GLU A 171 12.23 20.22 16.88
N LEU A 172 11.98 20.48 15.58
CA LEU A 172 12.74 19.86 14.49
C LEU A 172 14.23 20.22 14.49
N LYS A 173 14.65 21.34 15.09
CA LYS A 173 16.07 21.77 15.14
C LYS A 173 16.98 20.72 15.78
N GLU A 174 16.46 19.96 16.75
CA GLU A 174 17.19 18.87 17.39
C GLU A 174 17.45 17.70 16.42
N PHE A 175 16.54 17.44 15.48
CA PHE A 175 16.54 16.23 14.65
C PHE A 175 17.17 16.43 13.29
N VAL A 176 16.95 17.60 12.67
CA VAL A 176 17.44 17.93 11.32
C VAL A 176 18.94 17.65 11.12
N PRO A 177 19.84 17.97 12.06
CA PRO A 177 21.28 17.68 11.93
C PRO A 177 21.62 16.19 11.73
N HIS A 178 20.71 15.29 12.09
CA HIS A 178 20.91 13.84 12.02
C HIS A 178 20.30 13.19 10.77
N LEU A 179 19.47 13.91 10.01
CA LEU A 179 18.75 13.33 8.88
C LEU A 179 19.67 13.00 7.71
N LYS A 180 19.38 11.87 7.07
CA LYS A 180 19.89 11.50 5.74
C LYS A 180 18.88 11.85 4.65
N MET A 181 17.59 11.73 4.95
CA MET A 181 16.49 11.99 4.04
C MET A 181 15.34 12.69 4.76
N ALA A 182 14.69 13.65 4.11
CA ALA A 182 13.40 14.20 4.48
C ALA A 182 12.43 14.04 3.31
N GLU A 183 11.28 13.39 3.53
CA GLU A 183 10.28 13.12 2.49
C GLU A 183 9.03 13.97 2.71
N PHE A 184 8.52 14.58 1.64
CA PHE A 184 7.42 15.53 1.69
C PHE A 184 6.29 15.06 0.77
N THR A 185 5.13 14.77 1.36
CA THR A 185 3.88 14.37 0.71
C THR A 185 2.72 15.22 1.28
N GLY A 186 1.46 14.82 1.06
CA GLY A 186 0.29 15.56 1.52
C GLY A 186 -0.06 16.72 0.60
N GLY A 187 -1.35 16.87 0.27
CA GLY A 187 -1.82 17.88 -0.66
C GLY A 187 -0.95 17.95 -1.93
N ASP A 188 -0.48 19.14 -2.26
CA ASP A 188 0.75 19.31 -3.05
C ASP A 188 1.82 20.01 -2.19
N PRO A 189 3.01 19.41 -1.98
CA PRO A 189 4.05 19.97 -1.13
C PRO A 189 4.46 21.40 -1.48
N PHE A 190 4.42 21.80 -2.75
CA PHE A 190 4.82 23.15 -3.14
C PHE A 190 3.78 24.22 -2.77
N LEU A 191 2.59 23.83 -2.34
CA LEU A 191 1.53 24.71 -1.86
C LEU A 191 1.47 24.80 -0.34
N ILE A 192 2.28 24.02 0.38
CA ILE A 192 2.27 23.94 1.84
C ILE A 192 3.36 24.86 2.41
N GLU A 193 2.94 25.92 3.10
CA GLU A 193 3.89 26.94 3.60
C GLU A 193 4.89 26.39 4.62
N LYS A 194 4.41 25.53 5.52
CA LYS A 194 5.24 24.90 6.55
C LYS A 194 6.42 24.12 5.94
N TYR A 195 6.27 23.56 4.73
CA TYR A 195 7.36 22.82 4.09
C TYR A 195 8.52 23.71 3.66
N TYR A 196 8.26 24.93 3.21
CA TYR A 196 9.35 25.84 2.91
C TYR A 196 10.10 26.28 4.17
N GLN A 197 9.41 26.42 5.31
CA GLN A 197 10.08 26.66 6.60
C GLN A 197 10.99 25.48 6.97
N ILE A 198 10.52 24.24 6.78
CA ILE A 198 11.32 23.04 7.02
C ILE A 198 12.48 22.94 6.02
N TRP A 199 12.29 23.27 4.74
CA TRP A 199 13.36 23.26 3.75
C TRP A 199 14.42 24.31 4.06
N ASP A 200 14.05 25.55 4.38
CA ASP A 200 15.02 26.57 4.80
C ASP A 200 15.79 26.11 6.05
N LEU A 201 15.11 25.47 7.02
CA LEU A 201 15.75 24.88 8.20
C LEU A 201 16.74 23.76 7.85
N ILE A 202 16.38 22.85 6.94
CA ILE A 202 17.27 21.78 6.47
C ILE A 202 18.49 22.36 5.78
N LEU A 203 18.30 23.36 4.91
CA LEU A 203 19.41 24.01 4.20
C LEU A 203 20.37 24.74 5.14
N GLU A 204 19.85 25.28 6.25
CA GLU A 204 20.65 25.93 7.29
C GLU A 204 21.42 24.91 8.14
N LEU A 205 20.73 23.92 8.70
CA LEU A 205 21.30 23.03 9.72
C LEU A 205 21.96 21.76 9.18
N ASN A 206 21.49 21.27 8.03
CA ASN A 206 21.98 20.04 7.43
C ASN A 206 21.88 20.05 5.89
N PRO A 207 22.72 20.85 5.20
CA PRO A 207 22.69 20.96 3.73
C PRO A 207 23.06 19.66 2.99
N LYS A 208 23.44 18.60 3.71
CA LYS A 208 23.71 17.26 3.14
C LYS A 208 22.48 16.35 3.14
N CYS A 209 21.42 16.71 3.85
CA CYS A 209 20.17 15.96 3.88
C CYS A 209 19.56 15.91 2.47
N GLU A 210 19.23 14.72 2.00
CA GLU A 210 18.44 14.55 0.77
C GLU A 210 16.98 14.92 1.05
N ILE A 211 16.32 15.56 0.09
CA ILE A 211 14.94 16.04 0.21
C ILE A 211 14.15 15.39 -0.93
N LEU A 212 13.20 14.52 -0.61
CA LEU A 212 12.31 13.89 -1.59
C LEU A 212 10.94 14.59 -1.57
N ILE A 213 10.54 15.16 -2.70
CA ILE A 213 9.26 15.87 -2.84
C ILE A 213 8.33 15.08 -3.76
N THR A 214 7.15 14.72 -3.28
CA THR A 214 6.11 14.06 -4.07
C THR A 214 5.04 15.07 -4.48
N THR A 215 5.04 15.47 -5.75
CA THR A 215 4.22 16.58 -6.28
C THR A 215 3.37 16.14 -7.47
N ASN A 216 2.25 16.84 -7.69
CA ASN A 216 1.47 16.71 -8.91
C ASN A 216 2.07 17.47 -10.11
N ALA A 217 3.14 18.24 -9.91
CA ALA A 217 3.85 19.03 -10.92
C ALA A 217 2.99 20.05 -11.69
N ASN A 218 1.78 20.38 -11.23
CA ASN A 218 0.90 21.34 -11.90
C ASN A 218 1.41 22.79 -11.80
N THR A 219 2.27 23.08 -10.83
CA THR A 219 2.75 24.44 -10.53
C THR A 219 4.27 24.51 -10.58
N MET A 220 4.79 25.56 -11.21
CA MET A 220 6.17 26.03 -11.09
C MET A 220 6.14 27.53 -10.75
N SER A 221 6.77 27.92 -9.65
CA SER A 221 6.80 29.31 -9.16
C SER A 221 8.23 29.74 -8.87
N GLU A 222 8.47 31.05 -8.77
CA GLU A 222 9.79 31.60 -8.43
C GLU A 222 10.37 31.02 -7.14
N ARG A 223 9.52 30.65 -6.17
CA ARG A 223 9.97 30.05 -4.92
C ARG A 223 10.45 28.61 -5.09
N ILE A 224 9.82 27.86 -5.98
CA ILE A 224 10.26 26.50 -6.35
C ILE A 224 11.60 26.59 -7.08
N GLU A 225 11.70 27.49 -8.06
CA GLU A 225 12.96 27.73 -8.79
C GLU A 225 14.08 28.18 -7.84
N LYS A 226 13.77 29.07 -6.88
CA LYS A 226 14.71 29.49 -5.85
C LYS A 226 15.16 28.31 -4.96
N LEU A 227 14.24 27.46 -4.52
CA LEU A 227 14.59 26.24 -3.77
C LEU A 227 15.54 25.35 -4.58
N MET A 228 15.20 25.06 -5.84
CA MET A 228 16.04 24.28 -6.75
C MET A 228 17.41 24.93 -6.99
N SER A 229 17.52 26.27 -6.94
CA SER A 229 18.81 26.95 -7.06
C SER A 229 19.70 26.85 -5.82
N LYS A 230 19.11 26.66 -4.63
CA LYS A 230 19.81 26.71 -3.33
C LYS A 230 20.45 25.39 -2.92
N THR A 231 20.04 24.27 -3.52
CA THR A 231 20.52 22.94 -3.14
C THR A 231 20.69 22.04 -4.34
N SER A 232 21.51 21.01 -4.20
CA SER A 232 21.70 19.93 -5.17
C SER A 232 21.14 18.60 -4.66
N LYS A 233 20.28 18.64 -3.65
CA LYS A 233 19.85 17.49 -2.84
C LYS A 233 18.35 17.20 -2.95
N LEU A 234 17.73 17.66 -4.04
CA LEU A 234 16.30 17.44 -4.27
C LEU A 234 16.09 16.21 -5.13
N HIS A 235 15.19 15.35 -4.71
CA HIS A 235 14.64 14.23 -5.44
C HIS A 235 13.16 14.50 -5.67
N PHE A 236 12.62 13.99 -6.78
CA PHE A 236 11.23 14.22 -7.13
C PHE A 236 10.49 12.92 -7.41
N ASN A 237 9.30 12.79 -6.84
CA ASN A 237 8.31 11.83 -7.26
C ASN A 237 7.17 12.62 -7.90
N ILE A 238 6.91 12.39 -9.19
CA ILE A 238 5.86 13.10 -9.91
C ILE A 238 4.65 12.21 -10.05
N SER A 239 3.51 12.63 -9.49
CA SER A 239 2.26 11.90 -9.67
C SER A 239 1.70 12.15 -11.08
N PHE A 240 1.79 11.15 -11.96
CA PHE A 240 1.51 11.28 -13.39
C PHE A 240 0.72 10.08 -13.92
N ASP A 241 -0.61 10.17 -13.90
CA ASP A 241 -1.49 8.99 -14.06
C ASP A 241 -1.88 8.65 -15.49
N ALA A 242 -1.59 9.49 -16.48
CA ALA A 242 -1.95 9.22 -17.86
C ALA A 242 -1.00 9.91 -18.83
N TYR A 243 -0.72 9.26 -19.94
CA TYR A 243 0.14 9.83 -20.97
C TYR A 243 -0.65 10.77 -21.87
N SER A 244 -1.90 10.46 -22.23
CA SER A 244 -2.69 11.37 -23.05
C SER A 244 -3.23 12.53 -22.23
N LYS A 245 -3.32 13.70 -22.87
CA LYS A 245 -3.85 14.92 -22.26
C LYS A 245 -5.28 14.72 -21.74
N ASP A 246 -6.15 14.18 -22.58
CA ASP A 246 -7.58 14.06 -22.27
C ASP A 246 -7.81 13.16 -21.06
N VAL A 247 -7.13 11.99 -21.00
CA VAL A 247 -7.25 11.08 -19.86
C VAL A 247 -6.60 11.67 -18.61
N TYR A 248 -5.47 12.37 -18.75
CA TYR A 248 -4.81 13.02 -17.62
C TYR A 248 -5.68 14.10 -16.98
N GLU A 249 -6.26 15.01 -17.76
CA GLU A 249 -7.09 16.11 -17.25
C GLU A 249 -8.46 15.60 -16.75
N GLN A 250 -8.96 14.47 -17.26
CA GLN A 250 -10.13 13.78 -16.70
C GLN A 250 -9.84 13.18 -15.32
N ILE A 251 -8.65 12.59 -15.12
CA ILE A 251 -8.27 11.98 -13.84
C ILE A 251 -7.89 13.06 -12.82
N ARG A 252 -7.09 14.02 -13.24
CA ARG A 252 -6.52 15.09 -12.41
C ARG A 252 -7.22 16.42 -12.72
N ILE A 253 -8.47 16.51 -12.26
CA ILE A 253 -9.32 17.69 -12.45
C ILE A 253 -8.59 18.96 -11.96
N ASN A 254 -8.71 20.03 -12.75
CA ASN A 254 -8.00 21.32 -12.64
C ASN A 254 -6.50 21.30 -13.00
N ALA A 255 -5.95 20.16 -13.41
CA ALA A 255 -4.59 20.14 -13.92
C ALA A 255 -4.52 20.74 -15.33
N ASN A 256 -3.37 21.32 -15.65
CA ASN A 256 -3.03 21.73 -17.00
C ASN A 256 -1.91 20.82 -17.50
N TYR A 257 -2.24 19.94 -18.47
CA TYR A 257 -1.32 18.92 -18.94
C TYR A 257 -0.01 19.50 -19.50
N GLU A 258 -0.09 20.61 -20.24
CA GLU A 258 1.10 21.24 -20.84
C GLU A 258 2.04 21.80 -19.76
N ASN A 259 1.49 22.43 -18.72
CA ASN A 259 2.27 22.89 -17.57
C ASN A 259 2.94 21.71 -16.87
N VAL A 260 2.21 20.63 -16.62
CA VAL A 260 2.76 19.41 -15.99
C VAL A 260 3.92 18.86 -16.81
N ARG A 261 3.77 18.71 -18.13
CA ARG A 261 4.83 18.21 -19.01
C ARG A 261 6.08 19.10 -18.99
N LYS A 262 5.89 20.42 -19.08
CA LYS A 262 6.99 21.40 -18.97
C LYS A 262 7.70 21.32 -17.61
N ASN A 263 6.95 21.14 -16.54
CA ASN A 263 7.49 21.07 -15.18
C ASN A 263 8.25 19.76 -14.95
N ILE A 264 7.74 18.64 -15.48
CA ILE A 264 8.46 17.35 -15.50
C ILE A 264 9.83 17.50 -16.18
N ASP A 265 9.89 18.18 -17.32
CA ASP A 265 11.17 18.40 -18.02
C ASP A 265 12.14 19.24 -17.16
N SER A 266 11.62 20.25 -16.45
CA SER A 266 12.40 21.10 -15.55
C SER A 266 12.95 20.34 -14.34
N PHE A 267 12.12 19.51 -13.69
CA PHE A 267 12.54 18.65 -12.58
C PHE A 267 13.54 17.58 -13.04
N ASN A 268 13.32 16.96 -14.21
CA ASN A 268 14.24 15.98 -14.77
C ASN A 268 15.61 16.60 -15.09
N ALA A 269 15.62 17.80 -15.71
CA ALA A 269 16.84 18.51 -16.03
C ALA A 269 17.65 18.83 -14.77
N TYR A 270 16.97 19.28 -13.71
CA TYR A 270 17.58 19.47 -12.40
C TYR A 270 18.19 18.16 -11.87
N CYS A 271 17.42 17.06 -11.84
CA CYS A 271 17.90 15.78 -11.32
C CYS A 271 19.11 15.25 -12.09
N LYS A 272 19.10 15.33 -13.42
CA LYS A 272 20.23 14.95 -14.27
C LYS A 272 21.47 15.79 -13.99
N LYS A 273 21.31 17.11 -13.85
CA LYS A 273 22.41 18.03 -13.52
C LYS A 273 23.04 17.73 -12.16
N HIS A 274 22.23 17.43 -11.16
CA HIS A 274 22.66 17.25 -9.78
C HIS A 274 22.88 15.79 -9.36
N LYS A 275 22.65 14.84 -10.28
CA LYS A 275 22.75 13.38 -10.05
C LYS A 275 21.83 12.90 -8.92
N THR A 276 20.65 13.53 -8.81
CA THR A 276 19.56 13.06 -7.95
C THR A 276 18.52 12.33 -8.79
N SER A 277 17.46 11.82 -8.17
CA SER A 277 16.46 10.98 -8.85
C SER A 277 15.14 11.71 -9.06
N MET A 278 14.54 11.47 -10.22
CA MET A 278 13.12 11.70 -10.46
C MET A 278 12.44 10.36 -10.77
N ASN A 279 11.22 10.16 -10.28
CA ASN A 279 10.38 9.01 -10.63
C ASN A 279 8.96 9.47 -10.99
N LEU A 280 8.25 8.66 -11.77
CA LEU A 280 6.82 8.79 -12.01
C LEU A 280 6.06 7.84 -11.10
N LEU A 281 5.11 8.38 -10.34
CA LEU A 281 4.17 7.60 -9.55
C LEU A 281 2.84 7.57 -10.28
N VAL A 282 2.32 6.37 -10.49
CA VAL A 282 1.10 6.13 -11.26
C VAL A 282 0.14 5.36 -10.38
N CYS A 283 -1.11 5.80 -10.30
CA CYS A 283 -2.22 5.02 -9.79
C CYS A 283 -2.91 4.30 -10.95
N PRO A 284 -2.79 2.97 -11.10
CA PRO A 284 -3.58 2.23 -12.08
C PRO A 284 -5.07 2.28 -11.71
N LEU A 285 -5.86 2.88 -12.59
CA LEU A 285 -7.31 3.05 -12.50
C LEU A 285 -7.98 2.35 -13.68
N THR A 286 -9.27 2.10 -13.58
CA THR A 286 -10.09 1.67 -14.73
C THR A 286 -9.95 2.63 -15.91
N THR A 287 -9.91 3.94 -15.64
CA THR A 287 -9.85 5.03 -16.62
C THR A 287 -8.53 5.15 -17.38
N ASN A 288 -7.38 4.79 -16.79
CA ASN A 288 -6.06 4.85 -17.44
C ASN A 288 -5.43 3.48 -17.73
N SER A 289 -6.13 2.38 -17.41
CA SER A 289 -5.58 1.02 -17.44
C SER A 289 -4.94 0.64 -18.79
N ARG A 290 -5.47 1.17 -19.89
CA ARG A 290 -4.94 0.94 -21.25
C ARG A 290 -3.76 1.86 -21.64
N GLU A 291 -3.47 2.89 -20.85
CA GLU A 291 -2.34 3.81 -21.06
C GLU A 291 -1.07 3.43 -20.30
N LEU A 292 -1.15 2.44 -19.40
CA LEU A 292 0.00 2.01 -18.59
C LEU A 292 1.25 1.66 -19.43
N PRO A 293 1.13 1.03 -20.63
CA PRO A 293 2.30 0.83 -21.50
C PRO A 293 2.97 2.15 -21.93
N LYS A 294 2.17 3.17 -22.29
CA LYS A 294 2.69 4.48 -22.70
C LYS A 294 3.38 5.21 -21.54
N LEU A 295 2.89 5.03 -20.31
CA LEU A 295 3.55 5.58 -19.12
C LEU A 295 4.94 4.94 -18.90
N ILE A 296 5.07 3.63 -19.14
CA ILE A 296 6.37 2.95 -19.11
C ILE A 296 7.30 3.47 -20.21
N GLU A 297 6.81 3.62 -21.44
CA GLU A 297 7.56 4.20 -22.56
C GLU A 297 8.04 5.62 -22.24
N PHE A 298 7.16 6.44 -21.65
CA PHE A 298 7.48 7.80 -21.25
C PHE A 298 8.56 7.82 -20.16
N GLY A 299 8.42 7.01 -19.10
CA GLY A 299 9.46 6.89 -18.07
C GLY A 299 10.81 6.43 -18.65
N ASN A 300 10.79 5.46 -19.56
CA ASN A 300 11.99 5.01 -20.27
C ASN A 300 12.62 6.11 -21.13
N SER A 301 11.81 6.95 -21.79
CA SER A 301 12.30 8.05 -22.62
C SER A 301 13.01 9.15 -21.80
N LEU A 302 12.59 9.34 -20.55
CA LEU A 302 13.19 10.28 -19.62
C LEU A 302 14.39 9.69 -18.85
N ASP A 303 14.57 8.36 -18.91
CA ASP A 303 15.43 7.54 -18.06
C ASP A 303 15.11 7.70 -16.56
N VAL A 304 13.85 7.47 -16.20
CA VAL A 304 13.33 7.52 -14.83
C VAL A 304 12.51 6.28 -14.47
N GLY A 305 12.39 6.00 -13.17
CA GLY A 305 11.57 4.92 -12.65
C GLY A 305 10.07 5.23 -12.74
N VAL A 306 9.25 4.22 -13.01
CA VAL A 306 7.78 4.26 -13.00
C VAL A 306 7.28 3.28 -11.95
N PHE A 307 6.55 3.77 -10.96
CA PHE A 307 6.06 2.99 -9.83
C PHE A 307 4.54 3.04 -9.77
N PHE A 308 3.92 1.86 -9.66
CA PHE A 308 2.48 1.72 -9.57
C PHE A 308 2.02 1.67 -8.11
N HIS A 309 1.05 2.51 -7.76
CA HIS A 309 0.40 2.54 -6.45
C HIS A 309 -1.03 2.06 -6.58
N THR A 310 -1.35 0.95 -5.90
CA THR A 310 -2.68 0.37 -5.92
C THR A 310 -3.71 1.32 -5.32
N VAL A 311 -4.79 1.54 -6.06
CA VAL A 311 -5.98 2.23 -5.56
C VAL A 311 -6.98 1.18 -5.09
N VAL A 312 -7.38 1.26 -3.83
CA VAL A 312 -8.44 0.40 -3.26
C VAL A 312 -9.75 1.18 -3.21
N LYS A 313 -9.70 2.47 -2.88
CA LYS A 313 -10.89 3.34 -2.87
C LYS A 313 -10.66 4.57 -3.74
N PRO A 314 -11.69 5.03 -4.47
CA PRO A 314 -13.03 4.44 -4.55
C PRO A 314 -13.06 3.15 -5.40
N GLU A 315 -13.98 2.24 -5.10
CA GLU A 315 -13.98 0.87 -5.65
C GLU A 315 -14.24 0.82 -7.16
N ASP A 316 -15.08 1.72 -7.68
CA ASP A 316 -15.43 1.83 -9.10
C ASP A 316 -14.24 2.24 -9.99
N LEU A 317 -13.27 2.96 -9.42
CA LEU A 317 -12.03 3.31 -10.09
C LEU A 317 -10.93 2.26 -9.93
N SER A 318 -11.05 1.39 -8.94
CA SER A 318 -10.05 0.40 -8.59
C SER A 318 -10.08 -0.78 -9.55
N LEU A 319 -8.89 -1.18 -10.02
CA LEU A 319 -8.73 -2.41 -10.78
C LEU A 319 -8.97 -3.67 -9.92
N LYS A 320 -8.80 -3.59 -8.59
CA LYS A 320 -9.01 -4.74 -7.69
C LYS A 320 -10.45 -5.24 -7.69
N TYR A 321 -11.41 -4.34 -7.82
CA TYR A 321 -12.84 -4.64 -7.71
C TYR A 321 -13.54 -4.85 -9.06
N GLN A 322 -12.77 -4.91 -10.16
CA GLN A 322 -13.32 -5.19 -11.48
C GLN A 322 -13.64 -6.68 -11.63
N ASP A 323 -14.58 -6.99 -12.52
CA ASP A 323 -14.95 -8.38 -12.77
C ASP A 323 -13.84 -9.16 -13.51
N GLU A 324 -13.96 -10.48 -13.44
CA GLU A 324 -13.04 -11.43 -14.07
C GLU A 324 -12.86 -11.17 -15.58
N LYS A 325 -13.94 -10.78 -16.27
CA LYS A 325 -13.93 -10.56 -17.72
C LYS A 325 -13.09 -9.33 -18.06
N TYR A 326 -13.33 -8.21 -17.40
CA TYR A 326 -12.56 -6.99 -17.56
C TYR A 326 -11.08 -7.22 -17.27
N LEU A 327 -10.77 -7.92 -16.18
CA LEU A 327 -9.39 -8.22 -15.79
C LEU A 327 -8.69 -9.12 -16.81
N ASN A 328 -9.36 -10.16 -17.32
CA ASN A 328 -8.84 -11.00 -18.40
C ASN A 328 -8.50 -10.18 -19.66
N GLU A 329 -9.45 -9.36 -20.13
CA GLU A 329 -9.24 -8.51 -21.31
C GLU A 329 -8.08 -7.52 -21.11
N LEU A 330 -7.97 -6.93 -19.92
CA LEU A 330 -6.88 -6.02 -19.57
C LEU A 330 -5.53 -6.73 -19.53
N ILE A 331 -5.44 -7.91 -18.91
CA ILE A 331 -4.22 -8.71 -18.83
C ILE A 331 -3.75 -9.11 -20.23
N GLU A 332 -4.67 -9.54 -21.10
CA GLU A 332 -4.34 -9.88 -22.48
C GLU A 332 -3.83 -8.65 -23.25
N TYR A 333 -4.49 -7.50 -23.09
CA TYR A 333 -4.04 -6.25 -23.70
C TYR A 333 -2.65 -5.84 -23.22
N LEU A 334 -2.41 -5.81 -21.91
CA LEU A 334 -1.13 -5.43 -21.32
C LEU A 334 -0.01 -6.42 -21.64
N GLY A 335 -0.34 -7.71 -21.80
CA GLY A 335 0.61 -8.76 -22.17
C GLY A 335 1.20 -8.62 -23.58
N LYS A 336 0.67 -7.73 -24.43
CA LYS A 336 1.16 -7.47 -25.80
C LYS A 336 2.41 -6.58 -25.83
N PHE A 337 2.78 -5.99 -24.69
CA PHE A 337 3.85 -5.00 -24.60
C PHE A 337 5.09 -5.56 -23.90
N GLU A 338 6.24 -5.37 -24.54
CA GLU A 338 7.55 -5.65 -23.97
C GLU A 338 8.39 -4.38 -23.93
N PHE A 339 9.23 -4.24 -22.90
CA PHE A 339 10.01 -3.03 -22.67
C PHE A 339 11.51 -3.32 -22.65
N PRO A 340 12.34 -2.37 -23.08
CA PRO A 340 13.79 -2.51 -23.02
C PRO A 340 14.28 -2.69 -21.58
N ARG A 341 15.44 -3.33 -21.43
CA ARG A 341 16.06 -3.66 -20.13
C ARG A 341 17.54 -3.23 -20.04
N LYS A 342 17.94 -2.23 -20.83
CA LYS A 342 19.35 -1.82 -20.97
C LYS A 342 19.84 -0.99 -19.78
N THR A 343 19.10 0.04 -19.38
CA THR A 343 19.43 0.87 -18.21
C THR A 343 18.86 0.27 -16.91
N TRP A 344 19.31 0.77 -15.76
CA TRP A 344 18.75 0.38 -14.47
C TRP A 344 17.26 0.74 -14.40
N ASN A 345 16.88 1.96 -14.79
CA ASN A 345 15.47 2.40 -14.82
C ASN A 345 14.63 1.55 -15.77
N GLN A 346 15.15 1.21 -16.95
CA GLN A 346 14.48 0.31 -17.88
C GLN A 346 14.19 -1.07 -17.28
N ARG A 347 15.15 -1.66 -16.55
CA ARG A 347 14.92 -2.92 -15.82
C ARG A 347 13.87 -2.76 -14.73
N THR A 348 13.97 -1.68 -13.93
CA THR A 348 13.00 -1.36 -12.88
C THR A 348 11.60 -1.21 -13.46
N ASN A 349 11.43 -0.46 -14.54
CA ASN A 349 10.16 -0.21 -15.20
C ASN A 349 9.56 -1.50 -15.77
N ALA A 350 10.37 -2.30 -16.48
CA ALA A 350 9.92 -3.58 -17.01
C ALA A 350 9.51 -4.55 -15.89
N ASN A 351 10.24 -4.56 -14.77
CA ASN A 351 9.88 -5.38 -13.60
C ASN A 351 8.61 -4.89 -12.91
N ASN A 352 8.46 -3.59 -12.69
CA ASN A 352 7.27 -3.00 -12.08
C ASN A 352 6.02 -3.26 -12.94
N TYR A 353 6.16 -3.19 -14.26
CA TYR A 353 5.09 -3.55 -15.20
C TYR A 353 4.72 -5.04 -15.13
N SER A 354 5.72 -5.94 -15.13
CA SER A 354 5.47 -7.37 -14.96
C SER A 354 4.79 -7.68 -13.62
N ASN A 355 5.22 -7.03 -12.54
CA ASN A 355 4.63 -7.18 -11.21
C ASN A 355 3.16 -6.72 -11.18
N LEU A 356 2.83 -5.63 -11.87
CA LEU A 356 1.45 -5.19 -12.01
C LEU A 356 0.60 -6.25 -12.72
N ILE A 357 1.08 -6.85 -13.82
CA ILE A 357 0.34 -7.91 -14.52
C ILE A 357 0.12 -9.12 -13.59
N VAL A 358 1.12 -9.50 -12.79
CA VAL A 358 0.98 -10.57 -11.79
C VAL A 358 -0.09 -10.22 -10.76
N LEU A 359 -0.11 -8.98 -10.26
CA LEU A 359 -1.13 -8.51 -9.33
C LEU A 359 -2.54 -8.55 -9.95
N LEU A 360 -2.68 -8.14 -11.22
CA LEU A 360 -3.97 -8.22 -11.93
C LEU A 360 -4.45 -9.66 -12.08
N LYS A 361 -3.54 -10.62 -12.35
CA LYS A 361 -3.89 -12.06 -12.38
C LYS A 361 -4.41 -12.54 -11.03
N ALA A 362 -3.73 -12.16 -9.94
CA ALA A 362 -4.18 -12.51 -8.60
C ALA A 362 -5.60 -11.97 -8.30
N TRP A 363 -5.87 -10.70 -8.63
CA TRP A 363 -7.21 -10.12 -8.44
C TRP A 363 -8.28 -10.75 -9.35
N ARG A 364 -7.93 -11.16 -10.57
CA ARG A 364 -8.84 -11.91 -11.42
C ARG A 364 -9.21 -13.24 -10.80
N ASP A 365 -8.23 -13.97 -10.27
CA ASP A 365 -8.45 -15.27 -9.64
C ASP A 365 -9.29 -15.11 -8.35
N GLU A 366 -9.06 -14.05 -7.57
CA GLU A 366 -9.94 -13.65 -6.46
C GLU A 366 -11.39 -13.41 -6.93
N ALA A 367 -11.59 -12.63 -7.99
CA ALA A 367 -12.91 -12.31 -8.52
C ALA A 367 -13.67 -13.54 -9.04
N SER A 368 -12.96 -14.47 -9.68
CA SER A 368 -13.51 -15.76 -10.14
C SER A 368 -14.01 -16.58 -8.95
N ASN A 369 -13.19 -16.71 -7.90
CA ASN A 369 -13.54 -17.48 -6.71
C ASN A 369 -14.75 -16.89 -5.97
N THR A 370 -14.82 -15.56 -5.82
CA THR A 370 -16.00 -14.89 -5.22
C THR A 370 -17.27 -15.14 -6.03
N LYS A 371 -17.18 -15.12 -7.37
CA LYS A 371 -18.33 -15.41 -8.24
C LYS A 371 -18.81 -16.85 -8.11
N THR A 372 -17.89 -17.82 -8.01
CA THR A 372 -18.23 -19.22 -7.74
C THR A 372 -18.88 -19.36 -6.37
N GLN A 373 -18.32 -18.74 -5.33
CA GLN A 373 -18.89 -18.77 -3.98
C GLN A 373 -20.30 -18.15 -3.93
N ASN A 374 -20.52 -16.98 -4.53
CA ASN A 374 -21.84 -16.33 -4.53
C ASN A 374 -22.90 -17.18 -5.28
N LYS A 375 -22.55 -17.78 -6.42
CA LYS A 375 -23.46 -18.71 -7.13
C LYS A 375 -23.85 -19.91 -6.27
N LEU A 376 -22.94 -20.36 -5.41
CA LEU A 376 -23.15 -21.50 -4.52
C LEU A 376 -23.99 -21.10 -3.31
N GLU A 377 -23.75 -19.93 -2.71
CA GLU A 377 -24.59 -19.39 -1.63
C GLU A 377 -26.04 -19.10 -2.07
N GLU A 378 -26.24 -18.74 -3.34
CA GLU A 378 -27.57 -18.59 -3.95
C GLU A 378 -28.24 -19.92 -4.33
N ASN A 379 -27.51 -21.05 -4.27
CA ASN A 379 -28.07 -22.36 -4.59
C ASN A 379 -29.04 -22.81 -3.46
N PRO A 380 -30.33 -23.07 -3.77
CA PRO A 380 -31.32 -23.46 -2.75
C PRO A 380 -30.92 -24.71 -1.95
N ALA A 381 -30.19 -25.65 -2.57
CA ALA A 381 -29.72 -26.86 -1.92
C ALA A 381 -28.56 -26.61 -0.94
N TYR A 382 -27.65 -25.70 -1.29
CA TYR A 382 -26.58 -25.24 -0.41
C TYR A 382 -27.18 -24.56 0.82
N LYS A 383 -28.14 -23.66 0.61
CA LYS A 383 -28.80 -22.92 1.70
C LYS A 383 -29.57 -23.84 2.65
N LEU A 384 -30.34 -24.80 2.12
CA LEU A 384 -31.02 -25.84 2.92
C LEU A 384 -30.02 -26.68 3.72
N PHE A 385 -28.94 -27.13 3.08
CA PHE A 385 -27.91 -27.97 3.72
C PHE A 385 -27.15 -27.21 4.82
N TYR A 386 -26.79 -25.94 4.57
CA TYR A 386 -26.05 -25.10 5.50
C TYR A 386 -26.90 -24.67 6.70
N GLU A 387 -28.10 -24.13 6.47
CA GLU A 387 -28.98 -23.60 7.53
C GLU A 387 -29.53 -24.69 8.46
N GLU A 388 -29.94 -25.85 7.92
CA GLU A 388 -30.50 -26.93 8.74
C GLU A 388 -29.43 -27.72 9.51
N THR A 389 -28.23 -27.89 8.95
CA THR A 389 -27.19 -28.70 9.60
C THR A 389 -26.40 -27.90 10.64
N ILE A 390 -26.17 -26.60 10.42
CA ILE A 390 -25.51 -25.73 11.40
C ILE A 390 -26.43 -25.36 12.58
N SER A 391 -27.74 -25.27 12.36
CA SER A 391 -28.69 -24.97 13.44
C SER A 391 -28.82 -26.10 14.47
N GLN A 392 -28.52 -27.35 14.11
CA GLN A 392 -28.70 -28.53 14.98
C GLN A 392 -27.41 -29.35 15.24
N GLY A 393 -26.30 -29.06 14.55
CA GLY A 393 -25.05 -29.83 14.66
C GLY A 393 -24.14 -29.48 15.83
N THR A 394 -23.31 -30.44 16.27
CA THR A 394 -22.22 -30.22 17.23
C THR A 394 -21.10 -29.38 16.61
N LYS A 395 -20.20 -28.82 17.44
CA LYS A 395 -19.05 -28.02 16.97
C LYS A 395 -18.20 -28.77 15.93
N GLU A 396 -17.97 -30.05 16.17
CA GLU A 396 -17.16 -30.93 15.31
C GLU A 396 -17.82 -31.18 13.95
N GLN A 397 -19.16 -31.28 13.93
CA GLN A 397 -19.93 -31.38 12.68
C GLN A 397 -19.89 -30.07 11.88
N LYS A 398 -19.91 -28.91 12.55
CA LYS A 398 -19.78 -27.60 11.89
C LYS A 398 -18.42 -27.45 11.21
N GLU A 399 -17.34 -27.78 11.90
CA GLU A 399 -15.98 -27.75 11.34
C GLU A 399 -15.81 -28.74 10.17
N LYS A 400 -16.40 -29.93 10.25
CA LYS A 400 -16.38 -30.91 9.15
C LYS A 400 -17.15 -30.40 7.92
N ILE A 401 -18.26 -29.69 8.12
CA ILE A 401 -19.07 -29.10 7.03
C ILE A 401 -18.33 -27.95 6.37
N GLU A 402 -17.72 -27.05 7.14
CA GLU A 402 -16.92 -25.96 6.59
C GLU A 402 -15.78 -26.50 5.71
N LYS A 403 -15.12 -27.59 6.15
CA LYS A 403 -14.11 -28.29 5.34
C LYS A 403 -14.70 -28.96 4.10
N LEU A 404 -15.85 -29.64 4.22
CA LEU A 404 -16.54 -30.24 3.07
C LEU A 404 -16.90 -29.18 2.03
N LEU A 405 -17.48 -28.05 2.46
CA LEU A 405 -17.87 -26.97 1.56
C LEU A 405 -16.64 -26.34 0.92
N ALA A 406 -15.56 -26.10 1.67
CA ALA A 406 -14.31 -25.63 1.10
C ALA A 406 -13.73 -26.59 0.04
N LEU A 407 -13.86 -27.91 0.26
CA LEU A 407 -13.38 -28.92 -0.68
C LEU A 407 -14.28 -29.09 -1.90
N ILE A 408 -15.61 -29.04 -1.74
CA ILE A 408 -16.55 -29.04 -2.87
C ILE A 408 -16.35 -27.79 -3.72
N ASN A 409 -16.13 -26.63 -3.08
CA ASN A 409 -15.91 -25.35 -3.76
C ASN A 409 -14.60 -25.29 -4.55
N SER A 410 -13.63 -26.16 -4.24
CA SER A 410 -12.35 -26.24 -4.97
C SER A 410 -12.37 -27.25 -6.13
N GLN A 411 -13.50 -27.91 -6.40
CA GLN A 411 -13.65 -28.84 -7.51
C GLN A 411 -14.42 -28.24 -8.69
N ASP A 412 -13.99 -28.56 -9.91
CA ASP A 412 -14.65 -28.14 -11.16
C ASP A 412 -16.10 -28.67 -11.28
N GLU A 413 -16.45 -29.72 -10.53
CA GLU A 413 -17.76 -30.40 -10.56
C GLU A 413 -18.70 -29.96 -9.43
N SER A 414 -18.43 -28.84 -8.75
CA SER A 414 -19.20 -28.37 -7.59
C SER A 414 -20.72 -28.32 -7.84
N ASP A 415 -21.15 -27.84 -9.00
CA ASP A 415 -22.56 -27.74 -9.39
C ASP A 415 -23.24 -29.11 -9.49
N ILE A 416 -22.50 -30.12 -9.96
CA ILE A 416 -22.98 -31.51 -10.06
C ILE A 416 -23.13 -32.10 -8.66
N ILE A 417 -22.14 -31.88 -7.79
CA ILE A 417 -22.16 -32.35 -6.40
C ILE A 417 -23.37 -31.76 -5.66
N PHE A 418 -23.60 -30.45 -5.74
CA PHE A 418 -24.77 -29.81 -5.10
C PHE A 418 -26.10 -30.26 -5.71
N SER A 419 -26.17 -30.46 -7.03
CA SER A 419 -27.38 -31.00 -7.67
C SER A 419 -27.69 -32.44 -7.26
N LYS A 420 -26.69 -33.24 -6.92
CA LYS A 420 -26.87 -34.62 -6.44
C LYS A 420 -27.24 -34.63 -4.96
N LEU A 421 -26.57 -33.83 -4.14
CA LEU A 421 -26.92 -33.61 -2.73
C LEU A 421 -28.37 -33.15 -2.57
N SER A 422 -28.86 -32.27 -3.45
CA SER A 422 -30.25 -31.79 -3.40
C SER A 422 -31.31 -32.86 -3.65
N LYS A 423 -30.92 -33.99 -4.23
CA LYS A 423 -31.81 -35.12 -4.56
C LYS A 423 -31.75 -36.24 -3.53
N MET A 424 -30.75 -36.22 -2.64
CA MET A 424 -30.60 -37.20 -1.58
C MET A 424 -31.57 -36.94 -0.44
N ASN A 425 -32.01 -37.99 0.23
CA ASN A 425 -32.82 -37.84 1.43
C ASN A 425 -31.96 -37.44 2.64
N LYS A 426 -32.55 -36.68 3.57
CA LYS A 426 -31.86 -36.10 4.72
C LYS A 426 -31.17 -37.15 5.61
N SER A 427 -31.86 -38.25 5.92
CA SER A 427 -31.31 -39.29 6.80
C SER A 427 -30.07 -39.95 6.17
N GLU A 428 -30.05 -40.12 4.87
CA GLU A 428 -28.94 -40.71 4.14
C GLU A 428 -27.74 -39.76 4.09
N ILE A 429 -27.97 -38.47 3.85
CA ILE A 429 -26.92 -37.44 3.93
C ILE A 429 -26.30 -37.44 5.34
N GLU A 430 -27.12 -37.40 6.39
CA GLU A 430 -26.64 -37.35 7.78
C GLU A 430 -25.87 -38.61 8.18
N THR A 431 -26.36 -39.79 7.82
CA THR A 431 -25.68 -41.06 8.09
C THR A 431 -24.36 -41.13 7.33
N LYS A 432 -24.37 -40.88 6.02
CA LYS A 432 -23.17 -40.97 5.19
C LYS A 432 -22.13 -39.92 5.54
N PHE A 433 -22.54 -38.70 5.90
CA PHE A 433 -21.64 -37.64 6.30
C PHE A 433 -21.00 -37.88 7.68
N LYS A 434 -21.69 -38.60 8.58
CA LYS A 434 -21.10 -39.08 9.83
C LYS A 434 -20.10 -40.20 9.59
N ASP A 435 -20.45 -41.15 8.73
CA ASP A 435 -19.71 -42.41 8.58
C ASP A 435 -18.51 -42.31 7.62
N LEU A 436 -18.52 -41.37 6.68
CA LEU A 436 -17.48 -41.21 5.66
C LEU A 436 -16.54 -40.04 5.97
N GLU A 437 -15.27 -40.19 5.58
CA GLU A 437 -14.36 -39.05 5.46
C GLU A 437 -14.82 -38.12 4.33
N ILE A 438 -14.38 -36.85 4.35
CA ILE A 438 -14.87 -35.81 3.44
C ILE A 438 -14.70 -36.21 1.97
N GLU A 439 -13.55 -36.79 1.61
CA GLU A 439 -13.21 -37.20 0.24
C GLU A 439 -14.05 -38.40 -0.23
N ASP A 440 -14.31 -39.35 0.66
CA ASP A 440 -15.16 -40.51 0.41
C ASP A 440 -16.63 -40.11 0.29
N PHE A 441 -17.07 -39.13 1.09
CA PHE A 441 -18.40 -38.56 1.01
C PHE A 441 -18.64 -37.85 -0.33
N ILE A 442 -17.68 -37.06 -0.82
CA ILE A 442 -17.77 -36.43 -2.14
C ILE A 442 -17.82 -37.50 -3.23
N SER A 443 -16.95 -38.52 -3.16
CA SER A 443 -16.93 -39.62 -4.12
C SER A 443 -18.26 -40.40 -4.14
N PHE A 444 -18.85 -40.62 -2.97
CA PHE A 444 -20.17 -41.22 -2.83
C PHE A 444 -21.25 -40.36 -3.49
N VAL A 445 -21.29 -39.06 -3.21
CA VAL A 445 -22.25 -38.13 -3.83
C VAL A 445 -22.10 -38.12 -5.35
N LEU A 446 -20.87 -38.10 -5.85
CA LEU A 446 -20.59 -38.13 -7.29
C LEU A 446 -20.97 -39.46 -7.95
N SER A 447 -21.08 -40.55 -7.20
CA SER A 447 -21.50 -41.87 -7.71
C SER A 447 -23.02 -42.05 -7.86
N LEU A 448 -23.82 -41.18 -7.24
CA LEU A 448 -25.29 -41.15 -7.33
C LEU A 448 -25.78 -40.48 -8.61
#